data_AF-A0A958BZP8-F1
#
_entry.id   AF-A0A958BZP8-F1
#
_cell.length_a   1.000
_cell.length_b   1.000
_cell.length_c   1.000
_cell.angle_alpha   90.00
_cell.angle_beta   90.00
_cell.angle_gamma   90.00
#
_symmetry.space_group_name_H-M   'P 1'
#
loop_
_entity.id
_entity.type
_entity.pdbx_description
1 polymer ?
#
loop_
_entity_poly.entity_id
_entity_poly.type
_entity_poly.pdbx_seq_one_letter_code
_entity_poly.pdbx_strand_id
1 'polypeptide(L)'
;MLANLFNKLGLKKLGGFFGKGSEKAGRPDKQTYIVYVDDNYHPMDEEERYQAGVFDDCASAQKFCRDMVDSFLTTGYQPGMAWQELLSAYKGYGQDPWIATSDAGCQFSAWTYAEQRCQDICHPPQEHLLTAETLKELDALYESRSSTGRP
;
A
#
# COMPACT_ATOMS: atom_id res chain seq x y z
N MET A 1 48.25 -42.26 27.34
CA MET A 1 47.87 -43.24 28.38
C MET A 1 46.49 -43.77 28.06
N LEU A 2 46.41 -45.09 27.97
CA LEU A 2 45.24 -45.98 28.15
C LEU A 2 44.04 -45.90 27.18
N ALA A 3 43.97 -46.96 26.38
CA ALA A 3 42.82 -47.48 25.67
C ALA A 3 41.80 -48.15 26.61
N ASN A 4 40.54 -48.25 26.18
CA ASN A 4 39.68 -49.44 26.21
C ASN A 4 38.31 -49.08 25.57
N LEU A 5 37.88 -49.65 24.45
CA LEU A 5 37.56 -51.05 24.16
C LEU A 5 36.31 -51.55 24.92
N PHE A 6 35.14 -51.47 24.29
CA PHE A 6 34.07 -52.46 24.49
C PHE A 6 33.25 -52.70 23.22
N ASN A 7 33.71 -53.72 22.51
CA ASN A 7 33.05 -54.80 21.79
C ASN A 7 31.80 -54.60 20.89
N LYS A 8 31.97 -55.19 19.70
CA LYS A 8 30.95 -55.63 18.72
C LYS A 8 30.04 -56.69 19.32
N LEU A 9 28.76 -56.67 18.94
CA LEU A 9 27.93 -57.86 18.67
C LEU A 9 26.80 -57.43 17.74
N GLY A 10 26.86 -57.89 16.49
CA GLY A 10 25.80 -57.66 15.52
C GLY A 10 24.59 -58.54 15.79
N LEU A 11 23.40 -58.06 15.47
CA LEU A 11 22.24 -58.86 15.12
C LEU A 11 21.27 -57.96 14.31
N LYS A 12 21.09 -58.27 13.02
CA LYS A 12 19.95 -57.78 12.24
C LYS A 12 18.71 -58.56 12.68
N LYS A 13 17.62 -57.88 13.04
CA LYS A 13 16.27 -58.43 12.95
C LYS A 13 15.26 -57.34 12.60
N LEU A 14 14.50 -57.60 11.52
CA LEU A 14 13.29 -56.87 11.16
C LEU A 14 12.27 -56.98 12.31
N GLY A 15 11.55 -55.88 12.53
CA GLY A 15 10.36 -55.83 13.37
C GLY A 15 9.73 -54.46 13.27
N GLY A 16 8.69 -54.33 12.44
CA GLY A 16 7.89 -53.11 12.36
C GLY A 16 7.19 -52.82 13.68
N PHE A 17 7.16 -51.54 14.04
CA PHE A 17 6.19 -51.01 15.00
C PHE A 17 5.64 -49.70 14.44
N PHE A 18 4.35 -49.71 14.16
CA PHE A 18 3.51 -48.58 13.78
C PHE A 18 3.55 -47.52 14.90
N GLY A 19 4.40 -46.50 14.73
CA GLY A 19 4.35 -45.28 15.53
C GLY A 19 3.38 -44.31 14.89
N LYS A 20 2.17 -44.19 15.46
CA LYS A 20 1.12 -43.24 15.09
C LYS A 20 1.68 -41.86 14.78
N GLY A 21 1.38 -41.36 13.59
CA GLY A 21 1.54 -39.95 13.26
C GLY A 21 0.76 -39.10 14.26
N SER A 22 1.48 -38.27 15.00
CA SER A 22 0.88 -37.07 15.57
C SER A 22 0.81 -36.05 14.44
N GLU A 23 -0.32 -36.01 13.73
CA GLU A 23 -0.75 -34.81 13.02
C GLU A 23 -0.72 -33.67 14.04
N LYS A 24 0.30 -32.82 13.95
CA LYS A 24 0.23 -31.50 14.55
C LYS A 24 -0.77 -30.75 13.70
N ALA A 25 -2.01 -30.64 14.18
CA ALA A 25 -2.97 -29.69 13.64
C ALA A 25 -2.27 -28.32 13.63
N GLY A 26 -1.87 -27.88 12.44
CA GLY A 26 -1.24 -26.59 12.24
C GLY A 26 -2.19 -25.53 12.76
N ARG A 27 -1.71 -24.65 13.63
CA ARG A 27 -2.37 -23.38 13.88
C ARG A 27 -2.61 -22.75 12.50
N PRO A 28 -3.79 -22.20 12.17
CA PRO A 28 -3.95 -21.52 10.90
C PRO A 28 -2.84 -20.49 10.80
N ASP A 29 -2.00 -20.60 9.77
CA ASP A 29 -0.86 -19.72 9.57
C ASP A 29 -1.38 -18.28 9.65
N LYS A 30 -0.86 -17.50 10.60
CA LYS A 30 -1.28 -16.12 10.78
C LYS A 30 -0.98 -15.41 9.45
N GLN A 31 -2.02 -14.94 8.77
CA GLN A 31 -1.86 -14.26 7.50
C GLN A 31 -0.86 -13.11 7.67
N THR A 32 0.17 -13.11 6.85
CA THR A 32 1.21 -12.08 6.87
C THR A 32 1.03 -11.20 5.63
N TYR A 33 1.17 -9.89 5.80
CA TYR A 33 1.08 -8.91 4.72
C TYR A 33 2.45 -8.27 4.56
N ILE A 34 3.20 -8.70 3.53
CA ILE A 34 4.55 -8.21 3.28
C ILE A 34 4.46 -7.18 2.16
N VAL A 35 4.98 -5.97 2.37
CA VAL A 35 5.06 -4.96 1.32
C VAL A 35 6.41 -5.06 0.65
N TYR A 36 6.39 -5.30 -0.65
CA TYR A 36 7.54 -5.17 -1.54
C TYR A 36 7.41 -3.88 -2.34
N VAL A 37 8.53 -3.37 -2.81
CA VAL A 37 8.60 -2.17 -3.65
C VAL A 37 9.44 -2.50 -4.87
N ASP A 38 8.86 -2.26 -6.04
CA ASP A 38 9.57 -2.23 -7.31
C ASP A 38 9.87 -0.77 -7.71
N ASP A 39 10.91 -0.57 -8.52
CA ASP A 39 11.23 0.74 -9.09
C ASP A 39 10.59 0.88 -10.47
N ASN A 40 9.75 1.90 -10.66
CA ASN A 40 9.15 2.19 -11.96
C ASN A 40 10.18 2.59 -13.04
N TYR A 41 11.36 3.08 -12.64
CA TYR A 41 12.41 3.50 -13.57
C TYR A 41 13.21 2.32 -14.14
N HIS A 42 13.35 1.23 -13.39
CA HIS A 42 14.04 0.00 -13.81
C HIS A 42 13.15 -1.25 -13.67
N PRO A 43 12.02 -1.34 -14.40
CA PRO A 43 11.02 -2.41 -14.19
C PRO A 43 11.52 -3.83 -14.54
N MET A 44 12.66 -3.96 -15.22
CA MET A 44 13.27 -5.24 -15.57
C MET A 44 14.38 -5.68 -14.62
N ASP A 45 14.69 -4.89 -13.60
CA ASP A 45 15.73 -5.20 -12.62
C ASP A 45 15.11 -5.72 -11.32
N GLU A 46 14.92 -7.04 -11.24
CA GLU A 46 14.40 -7.68 -10.04
C GLU A 46 15.34 -7.56 -8.83
N GLU A 47 16.61 -7.15 -9.02
CA GLU A 47 17.57 -6.93 -7.93
C GLU A 47 17.27 -5.64 -7.15
N GLU A 48 16.55 -4.69 -7.76
CA GLU A 48 16.11 -3.44 -7.11
C GLU A 48 14.85 -3.64 -6.25
N ARG A 49 14.18 -4.80 -6.34
CA ARG A 49 13.05 -5.13 -5.46
C ARG A 49 13.53 -5.28 -4.03
N TYR A 50 12.94 -4.51 -3.12
CA TYR A 50 13.21 -4.66 -1.69
C TYR A 50 11.93 -4.84 -0.87
N GLN A 51 12.09 -5.48 0.29
CA GLN A 51 11.02 -5.59 1.28
C GLN A 51 10.98 -4.31 2.11
N ALA A 52 9.86 -3.58 2.03
CA ALA A 52 9.70 -2.31 2.73
C ALA A 52 9.02 -2.46 4.10
N GLY A 53 8.23 -3.53 4.31
CA GLY A 53 7.56 -3.74 5.59
C GLY A 53 6.84 -5.09 5.73
N VAL A 54 6.49 -5.42 6.97
CA VAL A 54 5.68 -6.60 7.33
C VAL A 54 4.59 -6.13 8.29
N PHE A 55 3.34 -6.49 7.99
CA PHE A 55 2.16 -6.03 8.71
C PHE A 55 1.28 -7.20 9.15
N ASP A 56 0.54 -6.95 10.22
CA ASP A 56 -0.38 -7.91 10.84
C ASP A 56 -1.77 -7.93 10.18
N ASP A 57 -2.11 -6.88 9.42
CA ASP A 57 -3.40 -6.71 8.78
C ASP A 57 -3.29 -5.99 7.43
N CYS A 58 -4.29 -6.21 6.58
CA CYS A 58 -4.36 -5.64 5.24
C CYS A 58 -4.44 -4.10 5.23
N ALA A 59 -5.20 -3.50 6.16
CA ALA A 59 -5.44 -2.06 6.14
C ALA A 59 -4.14 -1.29 6.44
N SER A 60 -3.33 -1.79 7.36
CA SER A 60 -2.01 -1.27 7.67
C SER A 60 -1.05 -1.37 6.48
N ALA A 61 -1.01 -2.52 5.80
CA ALA A 61 -0.19 -2.71 4.61
C ALA A 61 -0.61 -1.77 3.47
N GLN A 62 -1.91 -1.70 3.17
CA GLN A 62 -2.42 -0.77 2.15
C GLN A 62 -2.17 0.69 2.52
N LYS A 63 -2.30 1.07 3.79
CA LYS A 63 -1.97 2.42 4.24
C LYS A 63 -0.51 2.74 3.96
N PHE A 64 0.40 1.83 4.28
CA PHE A 64 1.82 2.00 4.04
C PHE A 64 2.12 2.17 2.53
N CYS A 65 1.49 1.37 1.67
CA CYS A 65 1.61 1.56 0.22
C CYS A 65 1.09 2.92 -0.25
N ARG A 66 -0.08 3.37 0.25
CA ARG A 66 -0.64 4.69 -0.06
C ARG A 66 0.30 5.82 0.37
N ASP A 67 0.85 5.74 1.58
CA ASP A 67 1.74 6.77 2.13
C ASP A 67 3.00 6.95 1.26
N MET A 68 3.56 5.87 0.69
CA MET A 68 4.70 5.95 -0.23
C MET A 68 4.33 6.68 -1.53
N VAL A 69 3.18 6.35 -2.13
CA VAL A 69 2.68 7.03 -3.33
C VAL A 69 2.38 8.50 -3.03
N ASP A 70 1.65 8.79 -1.95
CA ASP A 70 1.31 10.15 -1.52
C ASP A 70 2.56 11.00 -1.29
N SER A 71 3.62 10.44 -0.70
CA SER A 71 4.89 11.13 -0.47
C SER A 71 5.54 11.59 -1.78
N PHE A 72 5.57 10.73 -2.79
CA PHE A 72 6.08 11.09 -4.12
C PHE A 72 5.21 12.18 -4.75
N LEU A 73 3.90 11.98 -4.80
CA LEU A 73 2.96 12.88 -5.47
C LEU A 73 2.94 14.27 -4.82
N THR A 74 2.96 14.34 -3.50
CA THR A 74 2.97 15.60 -2.75
C THR A 74 4.25 16.40 -3.01
N THR A 75 5.38 15.72 -3.15
CA THR A 75 6.67 16.37 -3.45
C THR A 75 6.77 16.80 -4.92
N GLY A 76 6.20 16.02 -5.83
CA GLY A 76 6.23 16.29 -7.27
C GLY A 76 5.19 17.31 -7.73
N TYR A 77 4.13 17.56 -6.96
CA TYR A 77 3.06 18.48 -7.33
C TYR A 77 3.54 19.93 -7.43
N GLN A 78 3.08 20.63 -8.47
CA GLN A 78 3.24 22.06 -8.65
C GLN A 78 1.88 22.72 -8.91
N PRO A 79 1.56 23.87 -8.28
CA PRO A 79 0.29 24.56 -8.51
C PRO A 79 0.00 24.83 -9.98
N GLY A 80 -1.18 24.39 -10.44
CA GLY A 80 -1.64 24.58 -11.82
C GLY A 80 -1.15 23.55 -12.84
N MET A 81 -0.37 22.53 -12.44
CA MET A 81 0.02 21.44 -13.33
C MET A 81 -1.16 20.52 -13.66
N ALA A 82 -1.11 19.85 -14.82
CA ALA A 82 -2.11 18.85 -15.18
C ALA A 82 -1.88 17.55 -14.39
N TRP A 83 -2.94 16.86 -13.97
CA TRP A 83 -2.82 15.60 -13.22
C TRP A 83 -2.07 14.51 -14.03
N GLN A 84 -2.19 14.52 -15.35
CA GLN A 84 -1.49 13.60 -16.24
C GLN A 84 0.03 13.81 -16.21
N GLU A 85 0.49 15.05 -16.03
CA GLU A 85 1.92 15.35 -15.91
C GLU A 85 2.48 14.75 -14.62
N LEU A 86 1.74 14.88 -13.52
CA LEU A 86 2.12 14.31 -12.22
C LEU A 86 2.10 12.78 -12.26
N LEU A 87 1.07 12.18 -12.86
CA LEU A 87 0.96 10.74 -13.03
C LEU A 87 2.09 10.19 -13.91
N SER A 88 2.43 10.89 -14.99
CA SER A 88 3.54 10.53 -15.87
C SER A 88 4.87 10.53 -15.12
N ALA A 89 5.12 11.55 -14.29
CA ALA A 89 6.31 11.60 -13.45
C ALA A 89 6.35 10.43 -12.46
N TYR A 90 5.23 10.09 -11.82
CA TYR A 90 5.15 8.95 -10.91
C TYR A 90 5.41 7.61 -11.62
N LYS A 91 4.82 7.38 -12.80
CA LYS A 91 5.07 6.15 -13.58
C LYS A 91 6.49 6.06 -14.15
N GLY A 92 7.22 7.18 -14.21
CA GLY A 92 8.62 7.19 -14.66
C GLY A 92 9.63 7.06 -13.54
N TYR A 93 9.34 7.58 -12.33
CA TYR A 93 10.34 7.76 -11.27
C TYR A 93 9.86 7.39 -9.87
N GLY A 94 8.58 7.03 -9.72
CA GLY A 94 7.98 6.69 -8.44
C GLY A 94 8.26 5.26 -8.02
N GLN A 95 7.98 4.97 -6.76
CA GLN A 95 8.02 3.61 -6.22
C GLN A 95 6.70 2.88 -6.52
N ASP A 96 6.77 1.59 -6.86
CA ASP A 96 5.60 0.72 -7.10
C ASP A 96 5.43 -0.31 -5.96
N PRO A 97 4.84 0.11 -4.82
CA PRO A 97 4.60 -0.79 -3.71
C PRO A 97 3.44 -1.75 -3.97
N TRP A 98 3.62 -3.03 -3.63
CA TRP A 98 2.61 -4.07 -3.72
C TRP A 98 2.64 -4.99 -2.50
N ILE A 99 1.53 -5.70 -2.25
CA ILE A 99 1.34 -6.52 -1.06
C ILE A 99 1.44 -8.01 -1.44
N ALA A 100 2.48 -8.69 -0.94
CA ALA A 100 2.58 -10.14 -0.97
C ALA A 100 1.81 -10.73 0.22
N THR A 101 0.75 -11.46 -0.09
CA THR A 101 -0.11 -12.12 0.90
C THR A 101 -0.90 -13.25 0.25
N SER A 102 -1.36 -14.22 1.05
CA SER A 102 -2.31 -15.26 0.63
C SER A 102 -3.77 -14.86 0.82
N ASP A 103 -4.04 -13.68 1.38
CA ASP A 103 -5.37 -13.09 1.48
C ASP A 103 -5.80 -12.46 0.14
N ALA A 104 -6.67 -13.16 -0.60
CA ALA A 104 -7.18 -12.69 -1.88
C ALA A 104 -7.99 -11.38 -1.80
N GLY A 105 -8.49 -11.01 -0.61
CA GLY A 105 -9.19 -9.75 -0.38
C GLY A 105 -8.25 -8.54 -0.21
N CYS A 106 -6.95 -8.79 0.00
CA CYS A 106 -5.98 -7.74 0.23
C CYS A 106 -5.12 -7.48 -1.00
N GLN A 107 -5.59 -6.56 -1.84
CA GLN A 107 -4.90 -6.14 -3.06
C GLN A 107 -4.61 -4.65 -3.01
N PHE A 108 -3.55 -4.24 -3.71
CA PHE A 108 -3.19 -2.85 -3.90
C PHE A 108 -2.49 -2.70 -5.25
N SER A 109 -2.89 -1.68 -6.03
CA SER A 109 -2.19 -1.25 -7.23
C SER A 109 -1.73 0.18 -7.02
N ALA A 110 -0.43 0.40 -7.03
CA ALA A 110 0.12 1.74 -6.81
C ALA A 110 -0.23 2.68 -7.96
N TRP A 111 -0.23 2.19 -9.20
CA TRP A 111 -0.62 2.98 -10.37
C TRP A 111 -2.09 3.42 -10.35
N THR A 112 -3.02 2.50 -10.03
CA THR A 112 -4.44 2.87 -9.92
C THR A 112 -4.67 3.87 -8.81
N TYR A 113 -4.01 3.68 -7.66
CA TYR A 113 -4.09 4.63 -6.56
C TYR A 113 -3.50 6.00 -6.93
N ALA A 114 -2.33 6.01 -7.59
CA ALA A 114 -1.66 7.24 -8.01
C ALA A 114 -2.49 8.04 -9.02
N GLU A 115 -3.15 7.37 -9.97
CA GLU A 115 -4.03 8.03 -10.94
C GLU A 115 -5.18 8.76 -10.26
N GLN A 116 -5.91 8.07 -9.36
CA GLN A 116 -6.98 8.68 -8.57
C GLN A 116 -6.44 9.88 -7.78
N ARG A 117 -5.28 9.70 -7.12
CA ARG A 117 -4.72 10.72 -6.24
C ARG A 117 -4.23 11.95 -7.00
N CYS A 118 -3.66 11.78 -8.20
CA CYS A 118 -3.27 12.89 -9.07
C CYS A 118 -4.48 13.74 -9.45
N GLN A 119 -5.62 13.11 -9.75
CA GLN A 119 -6.86 13.82 -10.05
C GLN A 119 -7.34 14.62 -8.83
N ASP A 120 -7.33 14.01 -7.64
CA ASP A 120 -7.73 14.69 -6.41
C ASP A 120 -6.84 15.90 -6.07
N ILE A 121 -5.52 15.78 -6.27
CA ILE A 121 -4.54 16.82 -5.94
C ILE A 121 -4.60 17.98 -6.94
N CYS A 122 -4.61 17.69 -8.24
CA CYS A 122 -4.55 18.73 -9.27
C CYS A 122 -5.92 19.35 -9.57
N HIS A 123 -7.01 18.61 -9.38
CA HIS A 123 -8.38 19.09 -9.51
C HIS A 123 -9.10 18.99 -8.17
N PRO A 124 -8.69 19.77 -7.14
CA PRO A 124 -9.37 19.73 -5.86
C PRO A 124 -10.85 20.09 -6.07
N PRO A 125 -11.79 19.41 -5.38
CA PRO A 125 -13.20 19.78 -5.42
C PRO A 125 -13.30 21.29 -5.14
N GLN A 126 -14.00 22.04 -6.01
CA GLN A 126 -14.24 23.47 -5.79
C GLN A 126 -15.22 23.68 -4.63
N GLU A 127 -14.81 23.31 -3.41
CA GLU A 127 -15.49 23.80 -2.22
C GLU A 127 -15.10 25.27 -2.03
N HIS A 128 -15.99 26.13 -2.55
CA HIS A 128 -16.05 27.56 -2.25
C HIS A 128 -14.98 28.47 -2.89
N LEU A 129 -14.77 28.36 -4.20
CA LEU A 129 -14.40 29.55 -4.97
C LEU A 129 -15.67 30.33 -5.27
N LEU A 130 -16.11 31.18 -4.33
CA LEU A 130 -16.99 32.28 -4.72
C LEU A 130 -16.19 33.13 -5.70
N THR A 131 -16.54 33.04 -6.98
CA THR A 131 -16.01 33.96 -7.98
C THR A 131 -16.41 35.38 -7.58
N ALA A 132 -15.63 36.39 -8.00
CA ALA A 132 -15.99 37.78 -7.77
C ALA A 132 -17.40 38.13 -8.31
N GLU A 133 -17.90 37.33 -9.26
CA GLU A 133 -19.25 37.43 -9.80
C GLU A 133 -20.29 36.87 -8.82
N THR A 134 -20.07 35.68 -8.27
CA THR A 134 -20.94 35.10 -7.22
C THR A 134 -20.95 35.91 -5.92
N LEU A 135 -19.84 36.57 -5.56
CA LEU A 135 -19.80 37.51 -4.42
C LEU A 135 -20.68 38.74 -4.67
N LYS A 136 -20.63 39.30 -5.88
CA LYS A 136 -21.50 40.43 -6.26
C LYS A 136 -22.98 40.03 -6.26
N GLU A 137 -23.30 38.83 -6.71
CA GLU A 137 -24.67 38.30 -6.67
C GLU A 137 -25.14 38.09 -5.22
N LEU A 138 -24.27 37.58 -4.34
CA LEU A 138 -24.58 37.39 -2.93
C LEU A 138 -24.79 38.72 -2.19
N ASP A 139 -23.94 39.73 -2.45
CA ASP A 139 -24.08 41.07 -1.89
C ASP A 139 -25.38 41.73 -2.37
N ALA A 140 -25.72 41.62 -3.65
CA ALA A 140 -26.99 42.13 -4.18
C ALA A 140 -28.21 41.44 -3.55
N LEU A 141 -28.13 40.13 -3.29
CA LEU A 141 -29.18 39.38 -2.61
C LEU A 141 -29.30 39.75 -1.12
N TYR A 142 -28.20 40.03 -0.45
CA TYR A 142 -28.19 40.49 0.95
C TYR A 142 -28.77 41.90 1.08
N GLU A 143 -28.34 42.83 0.23
CA GLU A 143 -28.83 44.21 0.22
C GLU A 143 -30.33 44.28 -0.12
N SER A 144 -30.80 43.49 -1.09
CA SER A 144 -32.24 43.44 -1.42
C SER A 144 -33.10 42.90 -0.28
N ARG A 145 -32.65 41.88 0.47
CA ARG A 145 -33.34 41.33 1.65
C ARG A 145 -33.27 42.25 2.87
N SER A 146 -32.20 43.03 3.01
CA SER A 146 -32.11 44.04 4.07
C SER A 146 -33.08 45.22 3.83
N SER A 147 -33.39 45.52 2.57
CA SER A 147 -34.31 46.60 2.19
C SER A 147 -35.80 46.26 2.35
N THR A 148 -36.16 44.96 2.33
CA THR A 148 -37.55 44.50 2.55
C THR A 148 -37.92 44.35 4.02
N GLY A 149 -36.96 44.58 4.93
CA GLY A 149 -37.26 44.89 6.33
C GLY A 149 -37.87 46.28 6.44
N ARG A 150 -39.18 46.38 6.22
CA ARG A 150 -39.98 47.51 6.72
C ARG A 150 -41.00 47.05 7.76
N PRO A 151 -41.31 47.96 8.71
CA PRO A 151 -41.89 47.69 10.03
C PRO A 151 -43.31 47.15 10.03
#